data_AF-A0A096LXB7-F1
#
_entry.id   AF-A0A096LXB7-F1
#
_cell.length_a   1.000
_cell.length_b   1.000
_cell.length_c   1.000
_cell.angle_alpha   90.00
_cell.angle_beta   90.00
_cell.angle_gamma   90.00
#
_symmetry.space_group_name_H-M   'P 1'
#
loop_
_entity.id
_entity.type
_entity.pdbx_description
1 polymer ?
#
loop_
_entity_poly.entity_id
_entity_poly.type
_entity_poly.pdbx_seq_one_letter_code
_entity_poly.pdbx_strand_id
1 'polypeptide(L)'
;CSPLGDKREEIKMAALWPLLLLLSQHLWACLALTLPDEPHDGPPSVGFDASHVGPSVDLPGALRVFSLDYHHVQAPFEIVLWIMLASLAKLGFHWSGRVPAVVPESCVLIMVGLLVGGVIYGVRHSAPPTLSADAFFLFLLPPIVLDAGYFLPGRLFFENLGTILWYAVLGTLWNVVGIGLSLYGVCLLVPDSLGDISLLHCLLFGSLIAAVDPVAVLSVFQEMHVNEQLHILVFGESLLNDAVTVVLYKLFESFLRLPSVTGLDVLVGGCRLIVVGLGGFFVGLFFGLVAALTSRFTSRAQVIAPLFVFLYSYLSYLTSEMLHFSGITAIVTCAVTMKQYVEANVSERSNTSIQYFLKMWSSVSETLIFVFLGVSTIQDIHMWSWPFVCSTLLLCLVWRATGVLLLTAVVNKLRRNAVTFRDQFIIAYGGLRGAICFSLVFLIDDFPKKRLFITTTIVVILFTVFVQGMTIKPLVELLDVKRKKRALPTVSEEIHSRLLDHLLSGIEDVVGYWGQHYWKDRFEQFNKKYLRRFLIGEHHQARSSILRVYQELERNKTLIVPERKHLVNVHAFLFRVDPRPGGRPLLPEEMDSIRRILSRNLQNFNKKQTPAYSRHTLHQD
;
A
#
# COMPACT_ATOMS: atom_id res chain seq x y z
N CYS A 1 25.59 1.50 -28.90
CA CYS A 1 24.43 2.40 -29.01
C CYS A 1 24.20 2.73 -30.48
N SER A 2 23.17 2.16 -31.11
CA SER A 2 22.83 2.42 -32.51
C SER A 2 21.77 3.54 -32.60
N PRO A 3 21.94 4.52 -33.50
CA PRO A 3 21.00 5.65 -33.68
C PRO A 3 19.68 5.24 -34.36
N LEU A 4 19.52 3.96 -34.71
CA LEU A 4 18.30 3.38 -35.29
C LEU A 4 17.26 2.98 -34.23
N GLY A 5 17.65 2.81 -32.97
CA GLY A 5 16.72 2.57 -31.87
C GLY A 5 15.89 3.83 -31.54
N ASP A 6 16.54 4.99 -31.45
CA ASP A 6 15.91 6.26 -31.05
C ASP A 6 14.85 6.70 -32.09
N LYS A 7 15.15 6.58 -33.40
CA LYS A 7 14.19 6.94 -34.46
C LYS A 7 12.97 6.01 -34.53
N ARG A 8 13.13 4.72 -34.21
CA ARG A 8 12.01 3.76 -34.22
C ARG A 8 11.08 3.97 -33.04
N GLU A 9 11.60 4.45 -31.91
CA GLU A 9 10.84 4.80 -30.72
C GLU A 9 10.16 6.18 -30.86
N GLU A 10 10.82 7.17 -31.49
CA GLU A 10 10.19 8.45 -31.86
C GLU A 10 9.00 8.28 -32.83
N ILE A 11 9.13 7.42 -33.85
CA ILE A 11 8.04 7.16 -34.82
C ILE A 11 6.84 6.47 -34.15
N LYS A 12 7.07 5.62 -33.14
CA LYS A 12 5.99 4.97 -32.39
C LYS A 12 5.32 5.92 -31.39
N MET A 13 6.08 6.80 -30.75
CA MET A 13 5.56 7.88 -29.90
C MET A 13 4.70 8.86 -30.72
N ALA A 14 5.16 9.20 -31.94
CA ALA A 14 4.41 10.02 -32.88
C ALA A 14 3.16 9.33 -33.46
N ALA A 15 3.04 8.01 -33.36
CA ALA A 15 1.84 7.24 -33.73
C ALA A 15 0.86 7.04 -32.55
N LEU A 16 1.36 7.06 -31.31
CA LEU A 16 0.55 7.00 -30.09
C LEU A 16 -0.17 8.31 -29.78
N TRP A 17 0.46 9.45 -30.06
CA TRP A 17 -0.17 10.77 -29.90
C TRP A 17 -1.43 10.96 -30.76
N PRO A 18 -1.45 10.63 -32.07
CA PRO A 18 -2.66 10.64 -32.87
C PRO A 18 -3.66 9.57 -32.44
N LEU A 19 -3.24 8.44 -31.85
CA LEU A 19 -4.14 7.41 -31.32
C LEU A 19 -4.85 7.88 -30.03
N LEU A 20 -4.11 8.53 -29.13
CA LEU A 20 -4.64 9.23 -27.95
C LEU A 20 -5.55 10.40 -28.36
N LEU A 21 -5.18 11.15 -29.40
CA LEU A 21 -6.03 12.18 -29.99
C LEU A 21 -7.28 11.58 -30.65
N LEU A 22 -7.19 10.46 -31.37
CA LEU A 22 -8.33 9.75 -31.96
C LEU A 22 -9.25 9.17 -30.90
N LEU A 23 -8.71 8.62 -29.81
CA LEU A 23 -9.50 8.19 -28.65
C LEU A 23 -10.15 9.40 -27.97
N SER A 24 -9.46 10.54 -27.86
CA SER A 24 -10.06 11.78 -27.35
C SER A 24 -11.11 12.36 -28.29
N GLN A 25 -10.97 12.20 -29.61
CA GLN A 25 -11.94 12.60 -30.62
C GLN A 25 -13.15 11.67 -30.68
N HIS A 26 -12.97 10.36 -30.47
CA HIS A 26 -14.08 9.43 -30.30
C HIS A 26 -14.81 9.65 -28.98
N LEU A 27 -14.09 10.01 -27.91
CA LEU A 27 -14.69 10.48 -26.67
C LEU A 27 -15.50 11.76 -26.88
N TRP A 28 -14.95 12.70 -27.66
CA TRP A 28 -15.62 13.93 -28.07
C TRP A 28 -16.87 13.63 -28.91
N ALA A 29 -16.80 12.68 -29.85
CA ALA A 29 -17.94 12.27 -30.68
C ALA A 29 -19.04 11.58 -29.85
N CYS A 30 -18.67 10.75 -28.88
CA CYS A 30 -19.62 10.14 -27.94
C CYS A 30 -20.25 11.16 -26.99
N LEU A 31 -19.49 12.17 -26.53
CA LEU A 31 -20.02 13.26 -25.72
C LEU A 31 -20.84 14.27 -26.55
N ALA A 32 -20.53 14.50 -27.83
CA ALA A 32 -21.28 15.38 -28.72
C ALA A 32 -22.68 14.83 -29.03
N LEU A 33 -22.88 13.51 -28.96
CA LEU A 33 -24.20 12.87 -29.02
C LEU A 33 -25.05 13.09 -27.75
N THR A 34 -24.54 13.80 -26.74
CA THR A 34 -25.23 14.08 -25.46
C THR A 34 -25.70 15.54 -25.28
N LEU A 35 -25.66 16.37 -26.33
CA LEU A 35 -26.32 17.68 -26.32
C LEU A 35 -27.85 17.48 -26.32
N PRO A 36 -28.60 18.05 -25.36
CA PRO A 36 -30.05 18.09 -25.44
C PRO A 36 -30.46 19.09 -26.53
N ASP A 37 -31.40 18.72 -27.41
CA ASP A 37 -32.09 19.65 -28.30
C ASP A 37 -32.72 20.78 -27.45
N GLU A 38 -32.44 22.05 -27.79
CA GLU A 38 -33.09 23.19 -27.13
C GLU A 38 -34.62 23.16 -27.34
N PRO A 39 -35.43 23.56 -26.34
CA PRO A 39 -36.86 23.71 -26.52
C PRO A 39 -37.13 25.03 -27.27
N HIS A 40 -37.51 24.93 -28.54
CA HIS A 40 -38.05 26.07 -29.29
C HIS A 40 -39.47 26.42 -28.80
N ASP A 41 -39.58 27.46 -27.97
CA ASP A 41 -40.84 28.16 -27.70
C ASP A 41 -41.16 29.13 -28.86
N GLY A 42 -42.28 28.91 -29.55
CA GLY A 42 -42.87 29.83 -30.53
C GLY A 42 -44.40 29.87 -30.37
N PRO A 43 -45.07 31.04 -30.55
CA PRO A 43 -46.46 31.25 -30.13
C PRO A 43 -47.50 30.69 -31.14
N PRO A 44 -48.79 30.59 -30.77
CA PRO A 44 -49.77 29.78 -31.48
C PRO A 44 -50.48 30.58 -32.60
N SER A 45 -50.65 29.96 -33.77
CA SER A 45 -51.64 30.40 -34.77
C SER A 45 -52.13 29.26 -35.66
N VAL A 46 -53.33 28.77 -35.32
CA VAL A 46 -54.51 28.55 -36.17
C VAL A 46 -54.28 28.16 -37.65
N GLY A 47 -54.79 26.98 -38.03
CA GLY A 47 -55.71 26.88 -39.17
C GLY A 47 -55.40 25.86 -40.28
N PHE A 48 -56.26 24.83 -40.31
CA PHE A 48 -56.91 24.21 -41.48
C PHE A 48 -56.29 23.03 -42.26
N ASP A 49 -56.98 21.89 -42.09
CA ASP A 49 -57.46 20.88 -43.05
C ASP A 49 -56.48 20.14 -43.98
N ALA A 50 -56.42 18.81 -43.88
CA ALA A 50 -57.44 17.92 -44.44
C ALA A 50 -57.14 16.43 -44.15
N SER A 51 -58.17 15.74 -43.66
CA SER A 51 -58.46 14.31 -43.66
C SER A 51 -57.51 13.34 -44.41
N HIS A 52 -57.06 12.29 -43.72
CA HIS A 52 -57.39 10.91 -44.07
C HIS A 52 -57.11 9.96 -42.89
N VAL A 53 -58.20 9.41 -42.35
CA VAL A 53 -58.18 8.26 -41.43
C VAL A 53 -57.88 7.01 -42.25
N GLY A 54 -56.80 6.31 -41.91
CA GLY A 54 -56.51 4.92 -42.29
C GLY A 54 -56.10 4.16 -41.02
N PRO A 55 -56.50 2.88 -40.86
CA PRO A 55 -56.39 2.20 -39.58
C PRO A 55 -54.93 1.97 -39.21
N SER A 56 -54.58 2.29 -37.98
CA SER A 56 -53.32 1.87 -37.34
C SER A 56 -53.32 0.34 -37.26
N VAL A 57 -52.74 -0.31 -38.27
CA VAL A 57 -52.26 -1.68 -38.14
C VAL A 57 -51.04 -1.58 -37.23
N ASP A 58 -51.24 -1.88 -35.94
CA ASP A 58 -50.16 -2.24 -35.04
C ASP A 58 -49.47 -3.48 -35.63
N LEU A 59 -48.39 -3.26 -36.38
CA LEU A 59 -47.54 -4.32 -36.88
C LEU A 59 -46.63 -4.75 -35.70
N PRO A 60 -46.78 -5.96 -35.15
CA PRO A 60 -45.93 -6.41 -34.07
C PRO A 60 -44.55 -6.76 -34.64
N GLY A 61 -43.52 -6.06 -34.17
CA GLY A 61 -42.14 -6.53 -34.27
C GLY A 61 -41.55 -6.56 -35.68
N ALA A 62 -41.31 -5.40 -36.27
CA ALA A 62 -40.05 -5.28 -37.01
C ALA A 62 -38.94 -5.47 -35.98
N LEU A 63 -38.35 -6.67 -35.90
CA LEU A 63 -37.18 -6.92 -35.07
C LEU A 63 -36.14 -5.85 -35.42
N ARG A 64 -35.99 -4.83 -34.57
CA ARG A 64 -34.81 -3.98 -34.59
C ARG A 64 -33.65 -4.92 -34.25
N VAL A 65 -32.95 -5.38 -35.28
CA VAL A 65 -31.81 -6.31 -35.14
C VAL A 65 -30.71 -5.72 -34.26
N PHE A 66 -30.70 -4.39 -34.08
CA PHE A 66 -29.80 -3.66 -33.21
C PHE A 66 -30.50 -2.42 -32.62
N SER A 67 -30.60 -2.34 -31.28
CA SER A 67 -30.93 -1.12 -30.54
C SER A 67 -29.75 -0.74 -29.65
N LEU A 68 -29.34 0.53 -29.70
CA LEU A 68 -28.20 1.05 -28.93
C LEU A 68 -28.73 1.76 -27.67
N ASP A 69 -28.83 1.02 -26.57
CA ASP A 69 -29.31 1.55 -25.29
C ASP A 69 -28.16 2.14 -24.45
N TYR A 70 -27.50 3.18 -24.99
CA TYR A 70 -26.33 3.81 -24.35
C TYR A 70 -26.64 4.36 -22.95
N HIS A 71 -27.83 4.95 -22.74
CA HIS A 71 -28.22 5.52 -21.45
C HIS A 71 -28.19 4.51 -20.29
N HIS A 72 -28.43 3.22 -20.56
CA HIS A 72 -28.38 2.19 -19.51
C HIS A 72 -26.96 1.90 -19.05
N VAL A 73 -25.99 1.95 -19.97
CA VAL A 73 -24.58 1.58 -19.72
C VAL A 73 -23.64 2.78 -19.66
N GLN A 74 -24.16 4.00 -19.76
CA GLN A 74 -23.36 5.22 -19.88
C GLN A 74 -22.31 5.34 -18.79
N ALA A 75 -22.72 5.31 -17.51
CA ALA A 75 -21.82 5.47 -16.38
C ALA A 75 -20.73 4.37 -16.29
N PRO A 76 -21.05 3.06 -16.31
CA PRO A 76 -20.02 2.03 -16.26
C PRO A 76 -19.13 2.03 -17.51
N PHE A 77 -19.68 2.34 -18.69
CA PHE A 77 -18.91 2.43 -19.93
C PHE A 77 -17.88 3.56 -19.89
N GLU A 78 -18.29 4.75 -19.43
CA GLU A 78 -17.38 5.88 -19.23
C GLU A 78 -16.26 5.52 -18.24
N ILE A 79 -16.59 4.92 -17.08
CA ILE A 79 -15.60 4.46 -16.08
C ILE A 79 -14.58 3.48 -16.67
N VAL A 80 -15.03 2.46 -17.40
CA VAL A 80 -14.13 1.48 -18.03
C VAL A 80 -13.21 2.15 -19.04
N LEU A 81 -13.74 3.09 -19.82
CA LEU A 81 -12.95 3.81 -20.80
C LEU A 81 -11.90 4.73 -20.15
N TRP A 82 -12.22 5.37 -19.02
CA TRP A 82 -11.25 6.13 -18.21
C TRP A 82 -10.11 5.26 -17.70
N ILE A 83 -10.44 4.08 -17.16
CA ILE A 83 -9.44 3.11 -16.68
C ILE A 83 -8.57 2.63 -17.84
N MET A 84 -9.17 2.36 -19.00
CA MET A 84 -8.44 1.96 -20.20
C MET A 84 -7.46 3.05 -20.63
N LEU A 85 -7.89 4.31 -20.68
CA LEU A 85 -7.02 5.45 -21.03
C LEU A 85 -5.86 5.59 -20.05
N ALA A 86 -6.13 5.50 -18.75
CA ALA A 86 -5.10 5.58 -17.71
C ALA A 86 -4.09 4.42 -17.80
N SER A 87 -4.56 3.19 -18.07
CA SER A 87 -3.68 2.05 -18.25
C SER A 87 -2.82 2.15 -19.51
N LEU A 88 -3.36 2.70 -20.61
CA LEU A 88 -2.60 2.99 -21.84
C LEU A 88 -1.55 4.07 -21.61
N ALA A 89 -1.88 5.12 -20.86
CA ALA A 89 -0.93 6.17 -20.50
C ALA A 89 0.22 5.61 -19.63
N LYS A 90 -0.10 4.74 -18.68
CA LYS A 90 0.89 4.02 -17.87
C LYS A 90 1.81 3.15 -18.73
N LEU A 91 1.25 2.43 -19.70
CA LEU A 91 2.04 1.64 -20.65
C LEU A 91 2.96 2.52 -21.51
N GLY A 92 2.44 3.63 -22.04
CA GLY A 92 3.22 4.59 -22.82
C GLY A 92 4.36 5.21 -22.03
N PHE A 93 4.13 5.52 -20.75
CA PHE A 93 5.15 6.02 -19.85
C PHE A 93 6.29 5.02 -19.65
N HIS A 94 5.99 3.73 -19.41
CA HIS A 94 7.01 2.70 -19.29
C HIS A 94 7.79 2.47 -20.58
N TRP A 95 7.16 2.67 -21.75
CA TRP A 95 7.82 2.50 -23.03
C TRP A 95 8.81 3.64 -23.34
N SER A 96 8.54 4.86 -22.88
CA SER A 96 9.35 6.04 -23.23
C SER A 96 10.80 5.98 -22.72
N GLY A 97 11.13 5.14 -21.73
CA GLY A 97 12.48 4.87 -21.22
C GLY A 97 13.20 6.04 -20.52
N ARG A 98 13.02 7.28 -20.98
CA ARG A 98 13.58 8.52 -20.42
C ARG A 98 12.66 9.19 -19.40
N VAL A 99 11.34 9.15 -19.61
CA VAL A 99 10.36 9.82 -18.74
C VAL A 99 10.25 9.17 -17.34
N PRO A 100 10.28 7.83 -17.19
CA PRO A 100 10.26 7.19 -15.87
C PRO A 100 11.47 7.49 -14.99
N ALA A 101 12.58 7.95 -15.60
CA ALA A 101 13.76 8.30 -14.84
C ALA A 101 13.60 9.60 -14.04
N VAL A 102 12.69 10.49 -14.45
CA VAL A 102 12.55 11.85 -13.89
C VAL A 102 11.18 12.06 -13.22
N VAL A 103 10.12 11.49 -13.78
CA VAL A 103 8.75 11.78 -13.37
C VAL A 103 8.15 10.56 -12.65
N PRO A 104 7.59 10.71 -11.43
CA PRO A 104 6.83 9.64 -10.79
C PRO A 104 5.59 9.23 -11.59
N GLU A 105 5.21 7.96 -11.50
CA GLU A 105 4.02 7.42 -12.16
C GLU A 105 2.74 8.19 -11.80
N SER A 106 2.59 8.58 -10.52
CA SER A 106 1.45 9.35 -10.01
C SER A 106 1.25 10.69 -10.75
N CYS A 107 2.33 11.38 -11.15
CA CYS A 107 2.23 12.65 -11.87
C CYS A 107 1.56 12.48 -13.24
N VAL A 108 1.90 11.40 -13.95
CA VAL A 108 1.34 11.10 -15.28
C VAL A 108 -0.15 10.79 -15.16
N LEU A 109 -0.53 10.01 -14.15
CA LEU A 109 -1.93 9.67 -13.88
C LEU A 109 -2.77 10.91 -13.55
N ILE A 110 -2.23 11.84 -12.76
CA ILE A 110 -2.88 13.11 -12.46
C ILE A 110 -3.01 13.96 -13.74
N MET A 111 -1.97 14.03 -14.58
CA MET A 111 -2.02 14.75 -15.86
C MET A 111 -3.10 14.18 -16.81
N VAL A 112 -3.21 12.85 -16.87
CA VAL A 112 -4.30 12.20 -17.62
C VAL A 112 -5.64 12.62 -17.03
N GLY A 113 -5.82 12.56 -15.71
CA GLY A 113 -7.03 13.03 -15.03
C GLY A 113 -7.37 14.50 -15.32
N LEU A 114 -6.37 15.39 -15.38
CA LEU A 114 -6.56 16.80 -15.75
C LEU A 114 -7.00 16.96 -17.20
N LEU A 115 -6.35 16.26 -18.14
CA LEU A 115 -6.74 16.29 -19.55
C LEU A 115 -8.18 15.83 -19.72
N VAL A 116 -8.51 14.72 -19.07
CA VAL A 116 -9.85 14.15 -19.00
C VAL A 116 -10.86 15.14 -18.44
N GLY A 117 -10.60 15.70 -17.25
CA GLY A 117 -11.50 16.66 -16.62
C GLY A 117 -11.70 17.90 -17.49
N GLY A 118 -10.66 18.33 -18.21
CA GLY A 118 -10.72 19.47 -19.12
C GLY A 118 -11.60 19.22 -20.33
N VAL A 119 -11.54 18.00 -20.90
CA VAL A 119 -12.43 17.59 -22.00
C VAL A 119 -13.87 17.51 -21.52
N ILE A 120 -14.15 16.90 -20.35
CA ILE A 120 -15.51 16.82 -19.80
C ILE A 120 -16.06 18.23 -19.58
N TYR A 121 -15.26 19.09 -18.97
CA TYR A 121 -15.63 20.47 -18.70
C TYR A 121 -15.96 21.23 -19.97
N GLY A 122 -15.11 21.09 -21.00
CA GLY A 122 -15.28 21.74 -22.29
C GLY A 122 -16.54 21.30 -23.05
N VAL A 123 -17.03 20.08 -22.83
CA VAL A 123 -18.23 19.58 -23.52
C VAL A 123 -19.51 19.78 -22.71
N ARG A 124 -19.51 19.44 -21.42
CA ARG A 124 -20.72 19.50 -20.58
C ARG A 124 -20.95 20.85 -19.89
N HIS A 125 -19.97 21.76 -19.92
CA HIS A 125 -19.99 23.03 -19.16
C HIS A 125 -20.43 22.85 -17.69
N SER A 126 -20.21 21.66 -17.15
CA SER A 126 -20.66 21.21 -15.84
C SER A 126 -19.52 20.42 -15.20
N ALA A 127 -19.33 20.60 -13.90
CA ALA A 127 -18.31 19.88 -13.15
C ALA A 127 -18.37 18.35 -13.38
N PRO A 128 -17.22 17.69 -13.61
CA PRO A 128 -17.16 16.25 -13.77
C PRO A 128 -17.61 15.53 -12.49
N PRO A 129 -18.16 14.31 -12.60
CA PRO A 129 -18.63 13.56 -11.45
C PRO A 129 -17.50 13.29 -10.45
N THR A 130 -17.66 13.75 -9.22
CA THR A 130 -16.71 13.53 -8.14
C THR A 130 -16.90 12.16 -7.51
N LEU A 131 -15.80 11.48 -7.19
CA LEU A 131 -15.84 10.24 -6.42
C LEU A 131 -16.41 10.52 -5.02
N SER A 132 -17.39 9.73 -4.59
CA SER A 132 -17.88 9.82 -3.20
C SER A 132 -16.82 9.31 -2.23
N ALA A 133 -16.67 10.00 -1.09
CA ALA A 133 -15.72 9.60 -0.04
C ALA A 133 -15.98 8.17 0.46
N ASP A 134 -17.26 7.76 0.54
CA ASP A 134 -17.64 6.40 0.92
C ASP A 134 -17.15 5.37 -0.10
N ALA A 135 -17.24 5.66 -1.40
CA ALA A 135 -16.71 4.76 -2.42
C ALA A 135 -15.19 4.63 -2.32
N PHE A 136 -14.49 5.70 -1.96
CA PHE A 136 -13.05 5.65 -1.69
C PHE A 136 -12.73 4.72 -0.52
N PHE A 137 -13.34 4.94 0.65
CA PHE A 137 -13.03 4.18 1.86
C PHE A 137 -13.51 2.73 1.79
N LEU A 138 -14.62 2.45 1.11
CA LEU A 138 -15.17 1.10 1.02
C LEU A 138 -14.54 0.30 -0.12
N PHE A 139 -14.27 0.88 -1.30
CA PHE A 139 -13.86 0.10 -2.47
C PHE A 139 -12.40 0.33 -2.89
N LEU A 140 -11.88 1.56 -2.83
CA LEU A 140 -10.55 1.87 -3.36
C LEU A 140 -9.42 1.68 -2.34
N LEU A 141 -9.66 2.05 -1.08
CA LEU A 141 -8.67 1.99 -0.02
C LEU A 141 -8.31 0.56 0.42
N PRO A 142 -9.25 -0.36 0.71
CA PRO A 142 -8.91 -1.67 1.27
C PRO A 142 -7.93 -2.49 0.40
N PRO A 143 -8.04 -2.49 -0.94
CA PRO A 143 -7.05 -3.12 -1.83
C PRO A 143 -5.61 -2.65 -1.63
N ILE A 144 -5.41 -1.34 -1.47
CA ILE A 144 -4.09 -0.71 -1.36
C ILE A 144 -3.47 -1.08 -0.02
N VAL A 145 -4.25 -0.97 1.06
CA VAL A 145 -3.79 -1.31 2.41
C VAL A 145 -3.54 -2.82 2.55
N LEU A 146 -4.35 -3.65 1.89
CA LEU A 146 -4.15 -5.10 1.87
C LEU A 146 -2.85 -5.49 1.16
N ASP A 147 -2.56 -4.90 0.00
CA ASP A 147 -1.28 -5.11 -0.69
C ASP A 147 -0.10 -4.70 0.19
N ALA A 148 -0.16 -3.48 0.76
CA ALA A 148 0.87 -2.97 1.66
C ALA A 148 1.10 -3.87 2.88
N GLY A 149 0.02 -4.30 3.55
CA GLY A 149 0.10 -5.20 4.70
C GLY A 149 0.61 -6.60 4.35
N TYR A 150 0.19 -7.15 3.21
CA TYR A 150 0.57 -8.51 2.78
C TYR A 150 2.03 -8.57 2.32
N PHE A 151 2.58 -7.52 1.69
CA PHE A 151 3.98 -7.48 1.27
C PHE A 151 4.96 -6.95 2.33
N LEU A 152 4.46 -6.52 3.50
CA LEU A 152 5.28 -6.08 4.63
C LEU A 152 6.30 -7.16 5.08
N PRO A 153 7.61 -6.84 5.17
CA PRO A 153 8.61 -7.78 5.69
C PRO A 153 8.48 -7.90 7.22
N GLY A 154 7.72 -8.91 7.67
CA GLY A 154 7.34 -9.07 9.08
C GLY A 154 8.51 -9.02 10.08
N ARG A 155 9.63 -9.69 9.82
CA ARG A 155 10.78 -9.71 10.74
C ARG A 155 11.33 -8.31 11.01
N LEU A 156 11.66 -7.58 9.94
CA LEU A 156 12.21 -6.22 10.02
C LEU A 156 11.21 -5.22 10.63
N PHE A 157 9.92 -5.39 10.31
CA PHE A 157 8.86 -4.57 10.86
C PHE A 157 8.71 -4.76 12.37
N PHE A 158 8.59 -6.01 12.85
CA PHE A 158 8.41 -6.30 14.28
C PHE A 158 9.67 -5.99 15.10
N GLU A 159 10.86 -6.15 14.54
CA GLU A 159 12.12 -5.74 15.19
C GLU A 159 12.20 -4.22 15.41
N ASN A 160 11.53 -3.41 14.56
CA ASN A 160 11.53 -1.94 14.65
C ASN A 160 10.16 -1.34 15.03
N LEU A 161 9.20 -2.17 15.47
CA LEU A 161 7.81 -1.76 15.68
C LEU A 161 7.68 -0.57 16.62
N GLY A 162 8.44 -0.55 17.73
CA GLY A 162 8.38 0.54 18.70
C GLY A 162 8.80 1.88 18.09
N THR A 163 9.81 1.88 17.21
CA THR A 163 10.24 3.11 16.51
C THR A 163 9.22 3.52 15.44
N ILE A 164 8.64 2.56 14.73
CA ILE A 164 7.60 2.83 13.73
C ILE A 164 6.36 3.44 14.40
N LEU A 165 5.89 2.86 15.50
CA LEU A 165 4.77 3.40 16.28
C LEU A 165 5.07 4.78 16.85
N TRP A 166 6.31 5.03 17.28
CA TRP A 166 6.73 6.35 17.76
C TRP A 166 6.58 7.43 16.66
N TYR A 167 7.02 7.16 15.44
CA TYR A 167 6.81 8.08 14.32
C TYR A 167 5.34 8.16 13.88
N ALA A 168 4.67 7.02 13.74
CA ALA A 168 3.31 6.96 13.22
C ALA A 168 2.25 7.53 14.17
N VAL A 169 2.45 7.46 15.50
CA VAL A 169 1.50 8.03 16.47
C VAL A 169 1.95 9.41 16.89
N LEU A 170 3.15 9.57 17.48
CA LEU A 170 3.55 10.87 18.00
C LEU A 170 3.93 11.86 16.90
N GLY A 171 4.51 11.40 15.80
CA GLY A 171 4.79 12.26 14.64
C GLY A 171 3.54 12.77 13.96
N THR A 172 2.47 12.00 13.97
CA THR A 172 1.21 12.41 13.37
C THR A 172 0.48 13.37 14.29
N LEU A 173 0.39 13.07 15.59
CA LEU A 173 -0.09 14.04 16.59
C LEU A 173 0.68 15.37 16.55
N TRP A 174 2.01 15.33 16.44
CA TRP A 174 2.84 16.53 16.29
C TRP A 174 2.48 17.33 15.03
N ASN A 175 2.34 16.65 13.88
CA ASN A 175 1.96 17.31 12.64
C ASN A 175 0.55 17.90 12.71
N VAL A 176 -0.42 17.17 13.25
CA VAL A 176 -1.83 17.61 13.36
C VAL A 176 -1.94 18.84 14.27
N VAL A 177 -1.36 18.78 15.47
CA VAL A 177 -1.41 19.89 16.43
C VAL A 177 -0.60 21.07 15.91
N GLY A 178 0.60 20.82 15.38
CA GLY A 178 1.46 21.86 14.82
C GLY A 178 0.79 22.61 13.68
N ILE A 179 0.32 21.88 12.65
CA ILE A 179 -0.35 22.47 11.48
C ILE A 179 -1.67 23.13 11.90
N GLY A 180 -2.49 22.47 12.72
CA GLY A 180 -3.78 23.02 13.14
C GLY A 180 -3.67 24.31 13.97
N LEU A 181 -2.77 24.35 14.96
CA LEU A 181 -2.56 25.55 15.78
C LEU A 181 -1.94 26.70 14.97
N SER A 182 -0.97 26.39 14.11
CA SER A 182 -0.33 27.42 13.28
C SER A 182 -1.27 27.99 12.22
N LEU A 183 -2.11 27.16 11.59
CA LEU A 183 -3.15 27.64 10.67
C LEU A 183 -4.21 28.47 11.39
N TYR A 184 -4.60 28.10 12.60
CA TYR A 184 -5.48 28.94 13.41
C TYR A 184 -4.84 30.32 13.70
N GLY A 185 -3.54 30.35 14.01
CA GLY A 185 -2.78 31.61 14.12
C GLY A 185 -2.82 32.44 12.84
N VAL A 186 -2.71 31.83 11.66
CA VAL A 186 -2.83 32.52 10.37
C VAL A 186 -4.25 33.05 10.15
N CYS A 187 -5.29 32.31 10.52
CA CYS A 187 -6.68 32.78 10.45
C CYS A 187 -6.91 34.03 11.31
N LEU A 188 -6.26 34.11 12.49
CA LEU A 188 -6.32 35.29 13.37
C LEU A 188 -5.58 36.50 12.79
N LEU A 189 -4.51 36.29 12.02
CA LEU A 189 -3.74 37.36 11.39
C LEU A 189 -4.41 37.92 10.13
N VAL A 190 -5.30 37.18 9.50
CA VAL A 190 -6.03 37.59 8.28
C VAL A 190 -7.55 37.45 8.49
N PRO A 191 -8.14 38.22 9.43
CA PRO A 191 -9.54 38.06 9.83
C PRO A 191 -10.52 38.37 8.68
N ASP A 192 -10.18 39.31 7.79
CA ASP A 192 -11.07 39.78 6.71
C ASP A 192 -11.47 38.68 5.71
N SER A 193 -10.69 37.60 5.60
CA SER A 193 -10.95 36.49 4.67
C SER A 193 -11.15 35.14 5.37
N LEU A 194 -10.68 34.97 6.62
CA LEU A 194 -10.64 33.69 7.33
C LEU A 194 -11.32 33.67 8.72
N GLY A 195 -11.97 34.76 9.15
CA GLY A 195 -12.51 34.91 10.50
C GLY A 195 -13.49 33.84 10.98
N ASP A 196 -14.18 33.14 10.07
CA ASP A 196 -15.21 32.15 10.42
C ASP A 196 -14.64 30.74 10.76
N ILE A 197 -13.32 30.55 10.66
CA ILE A 197 -12.70 29.23 10.84
C ILE A 197 -12.32 29.02 12.31
N SER A 198 -13.05 28.14 12.99
CA SER A 198 -12.75 27.75 14.37
C SER A 198 -11.43 26.96 14.47
N LEU A 199 -10.80 26.98 15.65
CA LEU A 199 -9.61 26.16 15.94
C LEU A 199 -9.86 24.68 15.63
N LEU A 200 -11.06 24.19 15.89
CA LEU A 200 -11.40 22.79 15.66
C LEU A 200 -11.49 22.45 14.16
N HIS A 201 -11.95 23.38 13.32
CA HIS A 201 -11.84 23.22 11.86
C HIS A 201 -10.38 23.19 11.40
N CYS A 202 -9.49 24.00 11.99
CA CYS A 202 -8.05 23.94 11.69
C CYS A 202 -7.41 22.63 12.16
N LEU A 203 -7.80 22.08 13.33
CA LEU A 203 -7.32 20.78 13.82
C LEU A 203 -7.85 19.61 12.96
N LEU A 204 -9.11 19.66 12.54
CA LEU A 204 -9.68 18.73 11.57
C LEU A 204 -8.89 18.77 10.25
N PHE A 205 -8.61 19.98 9.73
CA PHE A 205 -7.78 20.16 8.54
C PHE A 205 -6.33 19.72 8.74
N GLY A 206 -5.77 19.91 9.94
CA GLY A 206 -4.48 19.36 10.34
C GLY A 206 -4.48 17.83 10.29
N SER A 207 -5.56 17.18 10.74
CA SER A 207 -5.70 15.73 10.75
C SER A 207 -5.77 15.11 9.35
N LEU A 208 -6.53 15.72 8.43
CA LEU A 208 -6.59 15.22 7.05
C LEU A 208 -5.26 15.44 6.33
N ILE A 209 -4.63 16.61 6.48
CA ILE A 209 -3.41 16.90 5.74
C ILE A 209 -2.21 16.15 6.30
N ALA A 210 -2.24 15.70 7.56
CA ALA A 210 -1.15 14.94 8.17
C ALA A 210 -0.92 13.55 7.55
N ALA A 211 -1.88 12.99 6.80
CA ALA A 211 -1.70 11.75 6.06
C ALA A 211 -0.54 11.89 5.05
N VAL A 212 0.30 10.86 4.97
CA VAL A 212 1.52 10.83 4.15
C VAL A 212 1.47 9.61 3.26
N ASP A 213 1.76 9.80 1.98
CA ASP A 213 1.82 8.75 0.98
C ASP A 213 3.28 8.36 0.69
N PRO A 214 3.68 7.09 0.94
CA PRO A 214 5.06 6.67 0.76
C PRO A 214 5.39 6.23 -0.67
N VAL A 215 4.40 6.09 -1.58
CA VAL A 215 4.56 5.32 -2.82
C VAL A 215 5.70 5.83 -3.70
N ALA A 216 5.75 7.14 -3.98
CA ALA A 216 6.77 7.71 -4.86
C ALA A 216 8.18 7.67 -4.23
N VAL A 217 8.27 7.70 -2.90
CA VAL A 217 9.56 7.67 -2.19
C VAL A 217 10.09 6.25 -2.10
N LEU A 218 9.22 5.28 -1.85
CA LEU A 218 9.61 3.88 -1.76
C LEU A 218 10.09 3.31 -3.08
N SER A 219 9.47 3.71 -4.21
CA SER A 219 9.94 3.30 -5.53
C SER A 219 11.36 3.79 -5.80
N VAL A 220 11.65 5.05 -5.47
CA VAL A 220 12.99 5.64 -5.59
C VAL A 220 13.99 4.98 -4.64
N PHE A 221 13.61 4.66 -3.40
CA PHE A 221 14.49 3.96 -2.47
C PHE A 221 14.86 2.55 -2.93
N GLN A 222 13.91 1.85 -3.56
CA GLN A 222 14.15 0.53 -4.12
C GLN A 222 15.13 0.59 -5.30
N GLU A 223 14.96 1.58 -6.19
CA GLU A 223 15.88 1.84 -7.31
C GLU A 223 17.30 2.20 -6.82
N MET A 224 17.38 3.05 -5.80
CA MET A 224 18.64 3.56 -5.25
C MET A 224 19.33 2.61 -4.26
N HIS A 225 18.72 1.46 -3.95
CA HIS A 225 19.24 0.45 -3.01
C HIS A 225 19.61 1.02 -1.63
N VAL A 226 18.71 1.84 -1.09
CA VAL A 226 18.82 2.44 0.25
C VAL A 226 18.73 1.36 1.33
N ASN A 227 19.19 1.66 2.55
CA ASN A 227 19.13 0.75 3.70
C ASN A 227 17.70 0.22 3.93
N GLU A 228 17.55 -1.10 4.02
CA GLU A 228 16.27 -1.79 4.27
C GLU A 228 15.62 -1.34 5.58
N GLN A 229 16.42 -0.99 6.60
CA GLN A 229 15.92 -0.44 7.86
C GLN A 229 15.27 0.93 7.69
N LEU A 230 15.76 1.75 6.76
CA LEU A 230 15.17 3.06 6.47
C LEU A 230 13.90 2.89 5.63
N HIS A 231 13.94 2.01 4.64
CA HIS A 231 12.78 1.66 3.81
C HIS A 231 11.61 1.16 4.68
N ILE A 232 11.85 0.22 5.60
CA ILE A 232 10.77 -0.29 6.48
C ILE A 232 10.25 0.76 7.46
N LEU A 233 11.11 1.69 7.90
CA LEU A 233 10.71 2.76 8.81
C LEU A 233 9.74 3.73 8.13
N VAL A 234 10.09 4.22 6.93
CA VAL A 234 9.24 5.15 6.15
C VAL A 234 7.95 4.47 5.69
N PHE A 235 8.04 3.22 5.25
CA PHE A 235 6.87 2.45 4.85
C PHE A 235 5.91 2.20 6.02
N GLY A 236 6.44 1.71 7.15
CA GLY A 236 5.65 1.44 8.34
C GLY A 236 5.06 2.69 8.96
N GLU A 237 5.80 3.80 8.97
CA GLU A 237 5.31 5.10 9.40
C GLU A 237 4.09 5.49 8.60
N SER A 238 4.19 5.48 7.27
CA SER A 238 3.13 5.96 6.39
C SER A 238 1.89 5.05 6.45
N LEU A 239 2.09 3.72 6.47
CA LEU A 239 0.99 2.76 6.58
C LEU A 239 0.21 2.90 7.90
N LEU A 240 0.89 3.11 9.04
CA LEU A 240 0.21 3.29 10.33
C LEU A 240 -0.28 4.73 10.54
N ASN A 241 0.39 5.73 9.98
CA ASN A 241 -0.04 7.13 9.99
C ASN A 241 -1.44 7.27 9.38
N ASP A 242 -1.68 6.61 8.25
CA ASP A 242 -2.99 6.59 7.59
C ASP A 242 -4.11 6.15 8.53
N ALA A 243 -3.89 5.09 9.31
CA ALA A 243 -4.84 4.65 10.33
C ALA A 243 -5.06 5.72 11.43
N VAL A 244 -4.00 6.34 11.92
CA VAL A 244 -4.07 7.34 12.99
C VAL A 244 -4.78 8.63 12.52
N THR A 245 -4.52 9.08 11.30
CA THR A 245 -5.12 10.30 10.73
C THR A 245 -6.62 10.17 10.54
N VAL A 246 -7.10 9.03 10.03
CA VAL A 246 -8.55 8.77 9.90
C VAL A 246 -9.22 8.74 11.27
N VAL A 247 -8.58 8.14 12.28
CA VAL A 247 -9.11 8.13 13.66
C VAL A 247 -9.14 9.53 14.26
N LEU A 248 -8.09 10.33 14.06
CA LEU A 248 -8.04 11.73 14.50
C LEU A 248 -9.07 12.60 13.77
N TYR A 249 -9.26 12.39 12.47
CA TYR A 249 -10.29 13.06 11.69
C TYR A 249 -11.68 12.80 12.28
N LYS A 250 -12.03 11.53 12.51
CA LYS A 250 -13.32 11.15 13.12
C LYS A 250 -13.47 11.68 14.54
N LEU A 251 -12.38 11.80 15.28
CA LEU A 251 -12.38 12.41 16.61
C LEU A 251 -12.73 13.90 16.55
N PHE A 252 -12.05 14.68 15.71
CA PHE A 252 -12.34 16.12 15.57
C PHE A 252 -13.71 16.38 14.94
N GLU A 253 -14.15 15.56 13.99
CA GLU A 253 -15.51 15.58 13.43
C GLU A 253 -16.55 15.37 14.56
N SER A 254 -16.32 14.41 15.45
CA SER A 254 -17.17 14.18 16.62
C SER A 254 -17.19 15.36 17.58
N PHE A 255 -16.07 16.07 17.75
CA PHE A 255 -15.99 17.26 18.58
C PHE A 255 -16.73 18.46 17.97
N LEU A 256 -16.77 18.57 16.64
CA LEU A 256 -17.49 19.67 15.96
C LEU A 256 -19.01 19.59 16.19
N ARG A 257 -19.52 18.40 16.50
CA ARG A 257 -20.93 18.16 16.81
C ARG A 257 -21.28 18.46 18.28
N LEU A 258 -20.29 18.66 19.15
CA LEU A 258 -20.50 18.99 20.55
C LEU A 258 -20.62 20.51 20.72
N PRO A 259 -21.53 21.00 21.60
CA PRO A 259 -21.74 22.44 21.81
C PRO A 259 -20.55 23.12 22.50
N SER A 260 -19.82 22.40 23.33
CA SER A 260 -18.60 22.88 23.99
C SER A 260 -17.68 21.70 24.29
N VAL A 261 -16.39 21.86 24.01
CA VAL A 261 -15.37 20.84 24.28
C VAL A 261 -14.72 21.12 25.64
N THR A 262 -14.86 20.18 26.56
CA THR A 262 -14.27 20.24 27.91
C THR A 262 -12.93 19.51 27.93
N GLY A 263 -12.04 19.83 28.87
CA GLY A 263 -10.76 19.11 29.04
C GLY A 263 -10.93 17.59 29.29
N LEU A 264 -12.05 17.18 29.89
CA LEU A 264 -12.41 15.76 30.03
C LEU A 264 -12.71 15.10 28.68
N ASP A 265 -13.35 15.80 27.75
CA ASP A 265 -13.66 15.27 26.42
C ASP A 265 -12.38 15.02 25.60
N VAL A 266 -11.36 15.87 25.79
CA VAL A 266 -10.04 15.69 25.19
C VAL A 266 -9.34 14.44 25.76
N LEU A 267 -9.41 14.22 27.08
CA LEU A 267 -8.85 13.02 27.71
C LEU A 267 -9.55 11.75 27.21
N VAL A 268 -10.89 11.77 27.16
CA VAL A 268 -11.70 10.69 26.60
C VAL A 268 -11.37 10.46 25.13
N GLY A 269 -11.13 11.52 24.35
CA GLY A 269 -10.66 11.44 22.98
C GLY A 269 -9.31 10.74 22.83
N GLY A 270 -8.36 11.04 23.71
CA GLY A 270 -7.07 10.35 23.78
C GLY A 270 -7.23 8.85 24.10
N CYS A 271 -8.06 8.51 25.08
CA CYS A 271 -8.40 7.11 25.39
C CYS A 271 -9.08 6.42 24.20
N ARG A 272 -9.99 7.11 23.51
CA ARG A 272 -10.69 6.59 22.33
C ARG A 272 -9.72 6.24 21.21
N LEU A 273 -8.69 7.05 20.97
CA LEU A 273 -7.65 6.74 19.96
C LEU A 273 -6.99 5.38 20.24
N ILE A 274 -6.62 5.12 21.50
CA ILE A 274 -6.00 3.85 21.91
C ILE A 274 -6.99 2.69 21.76
N VAL A 275 -8.23 2.85 22.23
CA VAL A 275 -9.26 1.82 22.15
C VAL A 275 -9.62 1.47 20.71
N VAL A 276 -9.76 2.46 19.83
CA VAL A 276 -10.08 2.29 18.41
C VAL A 276 -8.94 1.61 17.65
N GLY A 277 -7.69 1.95 17.95
CA GLY A 277 -6.51 1.29 17.38
C GLY A 277 -6.37 -0.17 17.85
N LEU A 278 -6.47 -0.42 19.16
CA LEU A 278 -6.42 -1.78 19.72
C LEU A 278 -7.61 -2.64 19.27
N GLY A 279 -8.81 -2.06 19.18
CA GLY A 279 -10.00 -2.73 18.65
C GLY A 279 -9.80 -3.20 17.23
N GLY A 280 -9.25 -2.34 16.36
CA GLY A 280 -8.87 -2.72 14.99
C GLY A 280 -7.85 -3.86 14.96
N PHE A 281 -6.81 -3.79 15.80
CA PHE A 281 -5.82 -4.87 15.93
C PHE A 281 -6.45 -6.22 16.31
N PHE A 282 -7.34 -6.25 17.31
CA PHE A 282 -7.99 -7.49 17.73
C PHE A 282 -8.93 -8.06 16.66
N VAL A 283 -9.70 -7.21 15.97
CA VAL A 283 -10.59 -7.64 14.87
C VAL A 283 -9.76 -8.22 13.72
N GLY A 284 -8.67 -7.55 13.34
CA GLY A 284 -7.75 -8.02 12.30
C GLY A 284 -7.08 -9.34 12.67
N LEU A 285 -6.62 -9.47 13.91
CA LEU A 285 -6.04 -10.71 14.43
C LEU A 285 -7.06 -11.86 14.41
N PHE A 286 -8.30 -11.60 14.84
CA PHE A 286 -9.37 -12.59 14.83
C PHE A 286 -9.64 -13.14 13.43
N PHE A 287 -9.91 -12.26 12.46
CA PHE A 287 -10.20 -12.70 11.09
C PHE A 287 -8.99 -13.31 10.38
N GLY A 288 -7.78 -12.84 10.68
CA GLY A 288 -6.55 -13.44 10.16
C GLY A 288 -6.30 -14.86 10.68
N LEU A 289 -6.59 -15.12 11.96
CA LEU A 289 -6.54 -16.46 12.54
C LEU A 289 -7.63 -17.38 11.99
N VAL A 290 -8.85 -16.86 11.79
CA VAL A 290 -9.95 -17.59 11.14
C VAL A 290 -9.57 -17.93 9.70
N ALA A 291 -9.00 -17.00 8.94
CA ALA A 291 -8.51 -17.25 7.58
C ALA A 291 -7.42 -18.33 7.55
N ALA A 292 -6.48 -18.29 8.49
CA ALA A 292 -5.45 -19.31 8.65
C ALA A 292 -6.07 -20.69 8.96
N LEU A 293 -7.05 -20.76 9.87
CA LEU A 293 -7.77 -21.99 10.19
C LEU A 293 -8.55 -22.53 8.99
N THR A 294 -9.26 -21.68 8.25
CA THR A 294 -9.99 -22.07 7.04
C THR A 294 -9.03 -22.59 5.97
N SER A 295 -7.88 -21.93 5.77
CA SER A 295 -6.86 -22.36 4.81
C SER A 295 -6.31 -23.75 5.08
N ARG A 296 -6.26 -24.18 6.36
CA ARG A 296 -5.89 -25.54 6.76
C ARG A 296 -6.84 -26.58 6.17
N PHE A 297 -8.14 -26.32 6.21
CA PHE A 297 -9.17 -27.26 5.73
C PHE A 297 -9.33 -27.25 4.20
N THR A 298 -8.98 -26.16 3.53
CA THR A 298 -9.03 -26.03 2.05
C THR A 298 -7.79 -26.60 1.34
N SER A 299 -7.14 -27.62 1.92
CA SER A 299 -5.94 -28.23 1.31
C SER A 299 -6.22 -28.91 -0.06
N ARG A 300 -7.47 -29.33 -0.32
CA ARG A 300 -7.87 -30.01 -1.57
C ARG A 300 -8.34 -29.07 -2.69
N ALA A 301 -8.65 -27.80 -2.39
CA ALA A 301 -9.19 -26.82 -3.34
C ALA A 301 -8.38 -25.51 -3.31
N GLN A 302 -7.06 -25.62 -3.52
CA GLN A 302 -6.11 -24.50 -3.39
C GLN A 302 -6.31 -23.35 -4.39
N VAL A 303 -7.12 -23.55 -5.44
CA VAL A 303 -7.49 -22.50 -6.41
C VAL A 303 -8.33 -21.40 -5.75
N ILE A 304 -9.04 -21.70 -4.65
CA ILE A 304 -9.92 -20.75 -3.95
C ILE A 304 -9.16 -19.92 -2.90
N ALA A 305 -7.90 -20.25 -2.59
CA ALA A 305 -7.14 -19.55 -1.56
C ALA A 305 -7.04 -18.00 -1.75
N PRO A 306 -6.86 -17.46 -2.99
CA PRO A 306 -6.91 -16.00 -3.20
C PRO A 306 -8.23 -15.36 -2.81
N LEU A 307 -9.34 -16.05 -3.04
CA LEU A 307 -10.67 -15.56 -2.68
C LEU A 307 -10.79 -15.43 -1.15
N PHE A 308 -10.30 -16.40 -0.38
CA PHE A 308 -10.33 -16.33 1.08
C PHE A 308 -9.46 -15.20 1.63
N VAL A 309 -8.26 -14.99 1.07
CA VAL A 309 -7.39 -13.88 1.50
C VAL A 309 -8.10 -12.54 1.32
N PHE A 310 -8.76 -12.35 0.17
CA PHE A 310 -9.53 -11.14 -0.11
C PHE A 310 -10.74 -11.00 0.81
N LEU A 311 -11.59 -12.05 0.89
CA LEU A 311 -12.86 -12.00 1.61
C LEU A 311 -12.67 -11.77 3.11
N TYR A 312 -11.74 -12.48 3.76
CA TYR A 312 -11.49 -12.29 5.19
C TYR A 312 -10.83 -10.95 5.50
N SER A 313 -9.98 -10.44 4.61
CA SER A 313 -9.37 -9.11 4.78
C SER A 313 -10.42 -8.01 4.67
N TYR A 314 -11.30 -8.11 3.67
CA TYR A 314 -12.40 -7.17 3.49
C TYR A 314 -13.45 -7.26 4.61
N LEU A 315 -13.77 -8.47 5.06
CA LEU A 315 -14.67 -8.69 6.19
C LEU A 315 -14.11 -8.09 7.49
N SER A 316 -12.79 -8.19 7.70
CA SER A 316 -12.11 -7.54 8.81
C SER A 316 -12.23 -6.02 8.77
N TYR A 317 -12.06 -5.42 7.58
CA TYR A 317 -12.24 -3.99 7.37
C TYR A 317 -13.68 -3.55 7.68
N LEU A 318 -14.67 -4.18 7.04
CA LEU A 318 -16.08 -3.83 7.22
C LEU A 318 -16.54 -4.05 8.67
N THR A 319 -16.15 -5.15 9.31
CA THR A 319 -16.52 -5.41 10.72
C THR A 319 -15.92 -4.35 11.64
N SER A 320 -14.70 -3.89 11.36
CA SER A 320 -14.07 -2.82 12.13
C SER A 320 -14.81 -1.49 11.93
N GLU A 321 -15.17 -1.13 10.70
CA GLU A 321 -15.97 0.08 10.42
C GLU A 321 -17.36 0.01 11.07
N MET A 322 -18.02 -1.15 11.05
CA MET A 322 -19.30 -1.38 11.74
C MET A 322 -19.20 -1.19 13.26
N LEU A 323 -18.06 -1.52 13.86
CA LEU A 323 -17.79 -1.36 15.30
C LEU A 323 -17.16 0.00 15.64
N HIS A 324 -17.01 0.90 14.66
CA HIS A 324 -16.29 2.18 14.80
C HIS A 324 -14.84 2.03 15.31
N PHE A 325 -14.20 0.91 15.00
CA PHE A 325 -12.77 0.68 15.19
C PHE A 325 -11.96 1.03 13.94
N SER A 326 -10.64 1.09 14.03
CA SER A 326 -9.79 1.44 12.87
C SER A 326 -9.77 0.34 11.80
N GLY A 327 -10.53 0.55 10.71
CA GLY A 327 -10.59 -0.38 9.56
C GLY A 327 -9.23 -0.64 8.93
N ILE A 328 -8.42 0.41 8.78
CA ILE A 328 -7.05 0.32 8.25
C ILE A 328 -6.17 -0.56 9.14
N THR A 329 -6.21 -0.37 10.47
CA THR A 329 -5.43 -1.21 11.40
C THR A 329 -5.90 -2.67 11.37
N ALA A 330 -7.21 -2.89 11.24
CA ALA A 330 -7.79 -4.22 11.15
C ALA A 330 -7.32 -4.96 9.90
N ILE A 331 -7.43 -4.37 8.72
CA ILE A 331 -7.02 -5.03 7.47
C ILE A 331 -5.50 -5.25 7.40
N VAL A 332 -4.67 -4.32 7.90
CA VAL A 332 -3.20 -4.52 7.99
C VAL A 332 -2.87 -5.69 8.90
N THR A 333 -3.47 -5.77 10.09
CA THR A 333 -3.22 -6.86 11.03
C THR A 333 -3.70 -8.20 10.46
N CYS A 334 -4.84 -8.20 9.77
CA CYS A 334 -5.38 -9.35 9.05
C CYS A 334 -4.41 -9.81 7.93
N ALA A 335 -3.87 -8.88 7.14
CA ALA A 335 -2.94 -9.17 6.06
C ALA A 335 -1.60 -9.74 6.57
N VAL A 336 -1.03 -9.14 7.62
CA VAL A 336 0.24 -9.58 8.22
C VAL A 336 0.11 -10.99 8.82
N THR A 337 -1.00 -11.28 9.49
CA THR A 337 -1.28 -12.61 10.04
C THR A 337 -1.51 -13.64 8.94
N MET A 338 -2.26 -13.30 7.89
CA MET A 338 -2.45 -14.19 6.74
C MET A 338 -1.15 -14.47 6.00
N LYS A 339 -0.29 -13.47 5.80
CA LYS A 339 1.04 -13.68 5.20
C LYS A 339 1.83 -14.74 5.97
N GLN A 340 1.81 -14.72 7.29
CA GLN A 340 2.60 -15.66 8.09
C GLN A 340 2.03 -17.09 8.10
N TYR A 341 0.70 -17.25 8.14
CA TYR A 341 0.06 -18.55 8.36
C TYR A 341 -0.61 -19.14 7.12
N VAL A 342 -1.29 -18.31 6.30
CA VAL A 342 -1.97 -18.77 5.07
C VAL A 342 -0.94 -19.10 4.00
N GLU A 343 0.10 -18.29 3.82
CA GLU A 343 1.19 -18.58 2.86
C GLU A 343 1.86 -19.93 3.16
N ALA A 344 1.97 -20.31 4.44
CA ALA A 344 2.52 -21.60 4.85
C ALA A 344 1.59 -22.80 4.54
N ASN A 345 0.29 -22.57 4.38
CA ASN A 345 -0.72 -23.59 4.11
C ASN A 345 -1.05 -23.77 2.63
N VAL A 346 -0.74 -22.77 1.81
CA VAL A 346 -1.10 -22.71 0.39
C VAL A 346 0.08 -23.15 -0.48
N SER A 347 -0.19 -23.76 -1.63
CA SER A 347 0.87 -24.12 -2.57
C SER A 347 1.52 -22.90 -3.22
N GLU A 348 2.76 -23.04 -3.68
CA GLU A 348 3.53 -21.99 -4.33
C GLU A 348 2.81 -21.37 -5.54
N ARG A 349 2.10 -22.18 -6.34
CA ARG A 349 1.31 -21.70 -7.49
C ARG A 349 0.18 -20.77 -7.05
N SER A 350 -0.55 -21.16 -6.01
CA SER A 350 -1.68 -20.37 -5.51
C SER A 350 -1.20 -19.14 -4.73
N ASN A 351 -0.09 -19.23 -3.99
CA ASN A 351 0.58 -18.07 -3.40
C ASN A 351 0.99 -17.04 -4.46
N THR A 352 1.56 -17.51 -5.57
CA THR A 352 1.91 -16.65 -6.71
C THR A 352 0.66 -15.96 -7.27
N SER A 353 -0.46 -16.68 -7.42
CA SER A 353 -1.74 -16.10 -7.83
C SER A 353 -2.26 -15.05 -6.85
N ILE A 354 -2.15 -15.27 -5.52
CA ILE A 354 -2.50 -14.28 -4.49
C ILE A 354 -1.70 -13.00 -4.71
N GLN A 355 -0.38 -13.14 -4.87
CA GLN A 355 0.53 -12.00 -5.00
C GLN A 355 0.25 -11.17 -6.25
N TYR A 356 0.02 -11.80 -7.41
CA TYR A 356 -0.32 -11.07 -8.64
C TYR A 356 -1.69 -10.42 -8.56
N PHE A 357 -2.69 -11.10 -7.97
CA PHE A 357 -4.02 -10.55 -7.81
C PHE A 357 -4.02 -9.31 -6.91
N LEU A 358 -3.37 -9.39 -5.74
CA LEU A 358 -3.26 -8.25 -4.81
C LEU A 358 -2.58 -7.05 -5.46
N LYS A 359 -1.46 -7.27 -6.16
CA LYS A 359 -0.73 -6.21 -6.87
C LYS A 359 -1.55 -5.58 -7.99
N MET A 360 -2.22 -6.42 -8.78
CA MET A 360 -3.06 -5.95 -9.88
C MET A 360 -4.22 -5.11 -9.33
N TRP A 361 -4.91 -5.62 -8.30
CA TRP A 361 -6.06 -4.95 -7.69
C TRP A 361 -5.68 -3.64 -7.00
N SER A 362 -4.59 -3.63 -6.23
CA SER A 362 -4.03 -2.41 -5.63
C SER A 362 -3.61 -1.39 -6.70
N SER A 363 -2.95 -1.83 -7.77
CA SER A 363 -2.55 -0.94 -8.86
C SER A 363 -3.75 -0.31 -9.59
N VAL A 364 -4.86 -1.03 -9.75
CA VAL A 364 -6.09 -0.48 -10.35
C VAL A 364 -6.68 0.59 -9.43
N SER A 365 -6.80 0.31 -8.13
CA SER A 365 -7.28 1.28 -7.15
C SER A 365 -6.42 2.55 -7.09
N GLU A 366 -5.09 2.39 -7.07
CA GLU A 366 -4.13 3.50 -7.09
C GLU A 366 -4.32 4.38 -8.34
N THR A 367 -4.45 3.74 -9.50
CA THR A 367 -4.65 4.43 -10.79
C THR A 367 -5.94 5.25 -10.79
N LEU A 368 -7.04 4.66 -10.29
CA LEU A 368 -8.32 5.33 -10.19
C LEU A 368 -8.24 6.57 -9.30
N ILE A 369 -7.61 6.46 -8.13
CA ILE A 369 -7.49 7.57 -7.19
C ILE A 369 -6.77 8.76 -7.83
N PHE A 370 -5.61 8.55 -8.46
CA PHE A 370 -4.84 9.65 -9.05
C PHE A 370 -5.53 10.28 -10.27
N VAL A 371 -6.23 9.49 -11.08
CA VAL A 371 -7.07 10.00 -12.18
C VAL A 371 -8.20 10.85 -11.62
N PHE A 372 -8.95 10.36 -10.62
CA PHE A 372 -10.03 11.12 -10.00
C PHE A 372 -9.54 12.41 -9.34
N LEU A 373 -8.36 12.39 -8.74
CA LEU A 373 -7.73 13.60 -8.20
C LEU A 373 -7.47 14.63 -9.30
N GLY A 374 -6.91 14.21 -10.45
CA GLY A 374 -6.74 15.08 -11.61
C GLY A 374 -8.06 15.66 -12.11
N VAL A 375 -9.10 14.83 -12.24
CA VAL A 375 -10.44 15.26 -12.68
C VAL A 375 -11.05 16.28 -11.72
N SER A 376 -10.95 16.03 -10.42
CA SER A 376 -11.51 16.90 -9.37
C SER A 376 -10.87 18.28 -9.29
N THR A 377 -9.69 18.46 -9.89
CA THR A 377 -9.02 19.77 -9.95
C THR A 377 -9.78 20.74 -10.87
N ILE A 378 -10.61 20.22 -11.78
CA ILE A 378 -11.37 21.01 -12.76
C ILE A 378 -12.82 21.10 -12.27
N GLN A 379 -13.02 21.90 -11.22
CA GLN A 379 -14.32 22.21 -10.63
C GLN A 379 -14.63 23.71 -10.75
N ASP A 380 -15.91 24.03 -10.95
CA ASP A 380 -16.41 25.37 -11.28
C ASP A 380 -16.20 26.45 -10.21
N ILE A 381 -16.05 26.07 -8.93
CA ILE A 381 -16.06 27.05 -7.83
C ILE A 381 -14.96 26.72 -6.82
N HIS A 382 -13.74 27.15 -7.14
CA HIS A 382 -12.61 27.17 -6.19
C HIS A 382 -12.62 28.48 -5.40
N MET A 383 -12.61 28.38 -4.07
CA MET A 383 -12.41 29.55 -3.21
C MET A 383 -10.94 29.67 -2.88
N TRP A 384 -10.29 30.71 -3.41
CA TRP A 384 -8.85 30.89 -3.28
C TRP A 384 -8.49 31.89 -2.19
N SER A 385 -7.57 31.51 -1.29
CA SER A 385 -6.85 32.46 -0.44
C SER A 385 -5.36 32.16 -0.43
N TRP A 386 -4.58 33.01 -1.10
CA TRP A 386 -3.12 32.89 -1.18
C TRP A 386 -2.46 32.76 0.20
N PRO A 387 -2.84 33.56 1.23
CA PRO A 387 -2.21 33.45 2.55
C PRO A 387 -2.40 32.07 3.18
N PHE A 388 -3.59 31.47 3.07
CA PHE A 388 -3.88 30.17 3.66
C PHE A 388 -3.17 29.03 2.94
N VAL A 389 -3.20 29.04 1.60
CA VAL A 389 -2.56 27.99 0.79
C VAL A 389 -1.05 28.02 0.96
N CYS A 390 -0.42 29.18 0.83
CA CYS A 390 1.03 29.32 0.99
C CYS A 390 1.48 28.99 2.42
N SER A 391 0.72 29.43 3.43
CA SER A 391 1.02 29.08 4.82
C SER A 391 0.87 27.58 5.06
N THR A 392 -0.18 26.93 4.53
CA THR A 392 -0.36 25.48 4.66
C THR A 392 0.82 24.71 4.08
N LEU A 393 1.26 25.07 2.86
CA LEU A 393 2.43 24.46 2.22
C LEU A 393 3.70 24.61 3.07
N LEU A 394 3.99 25.82 3.52
CA LEU A 394 5.17 26.09 4.34
C LEU A 394 5.12 25.35 5.69
N LEU A 395 3.98 25.43 6.38
CA LEU A 395 3.78 24.80 7.69
C LEU A 395 3.82 23.28 7.61
N CYS A 396 3.33 22.68 6.51
CA CYS A 396 3.48 21.24 6.28
C CYS A 396 4.97 20.84 6.25
N LEU A 397 5.81 21.58 5.54
CA LEU A 397 7.26 21.29 5.47
C LEU A 397 7.96 21.52 6.82
N VAL A 398 7.63 22.62 7.50
CA VAL A 398 8.26 23.01 8.77
C VAL A 398 7.90 22.03 9.89
N TRP A 399 6.62 21.73 10.08
CA TRP A 399 6.19 20.82 11.14
C TRP A 399 6.63 19.38 10.89
N ARG A 400 6.67 18.96 9.61
CA ARG A 400 7.24 17.67 9.22
C ARG A 400 8.73 17.58 9.55
N ALA A 401 9.53 18.57 9.12
CA ALA A 401 10.96 18.58 9.37
C ALA A 401 11.30 18.63 10.87
N THR A 402 10.65 19.53 11.61
CA THR A 402 10.84 19.64 13.06
C THR A 402 10.42 18.37 13.80
N GLY A 403 9.28 17.77 13.42
CA GLY A 403 8.79 16.52 13.99
C GLY A 403 9.77 15.37 13.79
N VAL A 404 10.24 15.17 12.55
CA VAL A 404 11.22 14.11 12.26
C VAL A 404 12.52 14.34 13.03
N LEU A 405 13.07 15.55 13.06
CA LEU A 405 14.31 15.84 13.80
C LEU A 405 14.15 15.59 15.31
N LEU A 406 13.07 16.08 15.92
CA LEU A 406 12.82 15.96 17.36
C LEU A 406 12.55 14.51 17.77
N LEU A 407 11.71 13.80 17.03
CA LEU A 407 11.40 12.39 17.31
C LEU A 407 12.63 11.51 17.09
N THR A 408 13.41 11.77 16.04
CA THR A 408 14.64 11.02 15.77
C THR A 408 15.69 11.27 16.84
N ALA A 409 15.80 12.49 17.39
CA ALA A 409 16.73 12.76 18.49
C ALA A 409 16.45 11.88 19.72
N VAL A 410 15.17 11.68 20.06
CA VAL A 410 14.76 10.77 21.15
C VAL A 410 15.06 9.32 20.79
N VAL A 411 14.68 8.88 19.59
CA VAL A 411 14.91 7.50 19.12
C VAL A 411 16.41 7.16 19.06
N ASN A 412 17.24 8.07 18.57
CA ASN A 412 18.69 7.86 18.47
C ASN A 412 19.36 7.68 19.83
N LYS A 413 18.74 8.16 20.93
CA LYS A 413 19.22 7.89 22.28
C LYS A 413 18.93 6.46 22.74
N LEU A 414 17.83 5.87 22.28
CA LEU A 414 17.42 4.51 22.64
C LEU A 414 17.99 3.45 21.69
N ARG A 415 18.30 3.81 20.45
CA ARG A 415 18.66 2.86 19.39
C ARG A 415 20.17 2.75 19.21
N ARG A 416 20.68 1.51 19.10
CA ARG A 416 22.09 1.23 18.77
C ARG A 416 22.48 1.68 17.36
N ASN A 417 21.58 1.54 16.38
CA ASN A 417 21.77 2.02 15.02
C ASN A 417 21.12 3.40 14.86
N ALA A 418 21.92 4.46 14.98
CA ALA A 418 21.45 5.82 14.82
C ALA A 418 21.03 6.11 13.38
N VAL A 419 19.88 6.77 13.22
CA VAL A 419 19.42 7.34 11.95
C VAL A 419 20.21 8.60 11.70
N THR A 420 20.98 8.65 10.61
CA THR A 420 21.87 9.78 10.32
C THR A 420 21.08 11.03 9.97
N PHE A 421 21.67 12.23 10.11
CA PHE A 421 21.03 13.48 9.71
C PHE A 421 20.61 13.50 8.23
N ARG A 422 21.37 12.79 7.36
CA ARG A 422 21.02 12.63 5.94
C ARG A 422 19.73 11.81 5.78
N ASP A 423 19.64 10.68 6.50
CA ASP A 423 18.44 9.84 6.50
C ASP A 423 17.23 10.61 7.05
N GLN A 424 17.41 11.39 8.12
CA GLN A 424 16.37 12.24 8.69
C GLN A 424 15.83 13.27 7.70
N PHE A 425 16.73 13.93 6.96
CA PHE A 425 16.34 14.90 5.95
C PHE A 425 15.49 14.25 4.85
N ILE A 426 15.86 13.04 4.44
CA ILE A 426 15.11 12.30 3.41
C ILE A 426 13.75 11.82 3.94
N ILE A 427 13.66 11.35 5.20
CA ILE A 427 12.37 11.00 5.83
C ILE A 427 11.45 12.23 5.92
N ALA A 428 12.01 13.39 6.27
CA ALA A 428 11.27 14.64 6.34
C ALA A 428 10.79 15.11 4.96
N TYR A 429 11.67 15.05 3.95
CA TYR A 429 11.36 15.49 2.58
C TYR A 429 10.42 14.52 1.85
N GLY A 430 10.54 13.22 2.13
CA GLY A 430 9.73 12.16 1.53
C GLY A 430 8.30 12.04 2.06
N GLY A 431 7.84 12.99 2.88
CA GLY A 431 6.47 13.03 3.40
C GLY A 431 5.46 13.56 2.39
N LEU A 432 5.31 12.90 1.23
CA LEU A 432 4.38 13.33 0.18
C LEU A 432 2.93 13.27 0.67
N ARG A 433 2.07 14.17 0.22
CA ARG A 433 0.62 14.08 0.49
C ARG A 433 -0.03 13.26 -0.62
N GLY A 434 -1.04 12.46 -0.30
CA GLY A 434 -1.65 11.57 -1.28
C GLY A 434 -3.13 11.29 -1.08
N ALA A 435 -3.54 10.09 -1.48
CA ALA A 435 -4.92 9.66 -1.66
C ALA A 435 -5.87 9.94 -0.48
N ILE A 436 -5.40 9.70 0.75
CA ILE A 436 -6.26 9.70 1.94
C ILE A 436 -6.63 11.12 2.37
N CYS A 437 -5.71 12.08 2.28
CA CYS A 437 -6.04 13.47 2.61
C CYS A 437 -7.05 14.06 1.61
N PHE A 438 -7.00 13.61 0.35
CA PHE A 438 -7.94 13.98 -0.69
C PHE A 438 -9.37 13.47 -0.39
N SER A 439 -9.55 12.20 -0.05
CA SER A 439 -10.87 11.66 0.25
C SER A 439 -11.45 12.19 1.57
N LEU A 440 -10.60 12.40 2.59
CA LEU A 440 -11.03 12.99 3.86
C LEU A 440 -11.57 14.42 3.71
N VAL A 441 -11.03 15.24 2.79
CA VAL A 441 -11.53 16.61 2.62
C VAL A 441 -12.94 16.67 2.02
N PHE A 442 -13.33 15.69 1.20
CA PHE A 442 -14.70 15.58 0.67
C PHE A 442 -15.71 15.05 1.70
N LEU A 443 -15.23 14.34 2.72
CA LEU A 443 -16.05 13.80 3.81
C LEU A 443 -16.45 14.86 4.85
N ILE A 444 -15.90 16.08 4.78
CA ILE A 444 -16.22 17.13 5.75
C ILE A 444 -17.66 17.60 5.55
N ASP A 445 -18.42 17.74 6.65
CA ASP A 445 -19.76 18.31 6.66
C ASP A 445 -19.77 19.71 6.02
N ASP A 446 -20.87 20.13 5.38
CA ASP A 446 -20.90 21.39 4.65
C ASP A 446 -20.83 22.61 5.59
N PHE A 447 -19.75 23.39 5.45
CA PHE A 447 -19.53 24.66 6.13
C PHE A 447 -19.02 25.70 5.13
N PRO A 448 -19.19 27.02 5.37
CA PRO A 448 -19.00 28.06 4.34
C PRO A 448 -17.60 28.11 3.73
N LYS A 449 -16.57 27.60 4.43
CA LYS A 449 -15.18 27.57 3.96
C LYS A 449 -14.70 26.17 3.54
N LYS A 450 -15.59 25.18 3.39
CA LYS A 450 -15.25 23.82 2.91
C LYS A 450 -14.52 23.85 1.57
N ARG A 451 -14.98 24.69 0.63
CA ARG A 451 -14.35 24.85 -0.70
C ARG A 451 -12.91 25.35 -0.62
N LEU A 452 -12.58 26.17 0.38
CA LEU A 452 -11.21 26.62 0.63
C LEU A 452 -10.33 25.44 1.06
N PHE A 453 -10.82 24.55 1.93
CA PHE A 453 -10.08 23.37 2.35
C PHE A 453 -9.86 22.40 1.18
N ILE A 454 -10.87 22.14 0.37
CA ILE A 454 -10.76 21.30 -0.84
C ILE A 454 -9.68 21.86 -1.77
N THR A 455 -9.78 23.15 -2.12
CA THR A 455 -8.82 23.84 -2.99
C THR A 455 -7.40 23.75 -2.43
N THR A 456 -7.24 24.00 -1.13
CA THR A 456 -5.93 23.96 -0.46
C THR A 456 -5.34 22.57 -0.47
N THR A 457 -6.13 21.54 -0.16
CA THR A 457 -5.68 20.13 -0.18
C THR A 457 -5.23 19.72 -1.59
N ILE A 458 -6.00 20.06 -2.63
CA ILE A 458 -5.62 19.78 -4.02
C ILE A 458 -4.29 20.43 -4.37
N VAL A 459 -4.11 21.72 -4.06
CA VAL A 459 -2.85 22.44 -4.33
C VAL A 459 -1.68 21.83 -3.56
N VAL A 460 -1.87 21.44 -2.30
CA VAL A 460 -0.83 20.78 -1.51
C VAL A 460 -0.44 19.44 -2.12
N ILE A 461 -1.41 18.60 -2.52
CA ILE A 461 -1.12 17.32 -3.16
C ILE A 461 -0.38 17.53 -4.48
N LEU A 462 -0.87 18.42 -5.35
CA LEU A 462 -0.21 18.73 -6.61
C LEU A 462 1.22 19.23 -6.39
N PHE A 463 1.44 20.13 -5.44
CA PHE A 463 2.78 20.60 -5.10
C PHE A 463 3.68 19.48 -4.60
N THR A 464 3.21 18.65 -3.65
CA THR A 464 4.03 17.56 -3.11
C THR A 464 4.34 16.50 -4.18
N VAL A 465 3.34 16.06 -4.95
CA VAL A 465 3.53 15.01 -5.97
C VAL A 465 4.40 15.49 -7.14
N PHE A 466 4.16 16.69 -7.67
CA PHE A 466 4.95 17.22 -8.80
C PHE A 466 6.32 17.72 -8.35
N VAL A 467 6.39 18.58 -7.33
CA VAL A 467 7.66 19.19 -6.93
C VAL A 467 8.47 18.20 -6.11
N GLN A 468 7.97 17.75 -4.95
CA GLN A 468 8.76 16.88 -4.07
C GLN A 468 8.94 15.47 -4.66
N GLY A 469 7.94 14.95 -5.39
CA GLY A 469 8.02 13.65 -6.04
C GLY A 469 9.05 13.60 -7.18
N MET A 470 9.19 14.65 -8.00
CA MET A 470 10.22 14.69 -9.04
C MET A 470 11.62 14.95 -8.48
N THR A 471 11.73 15.73 -7.40
CA THR A 471 13.04 16.11 -6.81
C THR A 471 13.61 15.08 -5.84
N ILE A 472 12.83 14.10 -5.36
CA ILE A 472 13.32 13.11 -4.39
C ILE A 472 14.48 12.27 -4.93
N LYS A 473 14.42 11.84 -6.20
CA LYS A 473 15.46 11.02 -6.83
C LYS A 473 16.81 11.75 -6.94
N PRO A 474 16.90 12.94 -7.58
CA PRO A 474 18.15 13.69 -7.61
C PRO A 474 18.64 14.08 -6.22
N LEU A 475 17.73 14.31 -5.26
CA LEU A 475 18.10 14.62 -3.89
C LEU A 475 18.77 13.44 -3.18
N VAL A 476 18.24 12.22 -3.34
CA VAL A 476 18.83 10.99 -2.77
C VAL A 476 20.19 10.69 -3.41
N GLU A 477 20.34 10.95 -4.72
CA GLU A 477 21.63 10.84 -5.42
C GLU A 477 22.66 11.85 -4.89
N LEU A 478 22.25 13.11 -4.70
CA LEU A 478 23.11 14.18 -4.19
C LEU A 478 23.58 13.94 -2.76
N LEU A 479 22.71 13.39 -1.89
CA LEU A 479 23.03 13.16 -0.48
C LEU A 479 23.98 11.97 -0.25
N ASP A 480 24.34 11.22 -1.31
CA ASP A 480 25.17 10.01 -1.28
C ASP A 480 24.86 9.12 -0.05
N VAL A 481 23.57 8.76 0.06
CA VAL A 481 23.10 7.88 1.12
C VAL A 481 23.83 6.55 0.97
N LYS A 482 24.35 6.03 2.10
CA LYS A 482 25.04 4.74 2.14
C LYS A 482 24.21 3.66 1.45
N ARG A 483 24.59 3.32 0.22
CA ARG A 483 23.94 2.26 -0.55
C ARG A 483 24.25 0.92 0.10
N LYS A 484 23.26 0.03 0.17
CA LYS A 484 23.46 -1.32 0.66
C LYS A 484 24.49 -2.01 -0.24
N LYS A 485 25.64 -2.43 0.31
CA LYS A 485 26.45 -3.45 -0.34
C LYS A 485 25.62 -4.74 -0.32
N ARG A 486 25.27 -5.27 -1.49
CA ARG A 486 24.61 -6.57 -1.64
C ARG A 486 25.56 -7.68 -1.16
N ALA A 487 25.70 -7.84 0.14
CA ALA A 487 26.19 -9.07 0.73
C ALA A 487 24.98 -9.72 1.40
N LEU A 488 24.46 -10.80 0.81
CA LEU A 488 23.69 -11.75 1.58
C LEU A 488 24.60 -12.19 2.73
N PRO A 489 24.09 -12.23 3.99
CA PRO A 489 24.92 -12.69 5.10
C PRO A 489 25.48 -14.04 4.72
N THR A 490 26.80 -14.19 4.87
CA THR A 490 27.42 -15.50 4.60
C THR A 490 26.78 -16.53 5.52
N VAL A 491 26.72 -17.81 5.13
CA VAL A 491 26.18 -18.87 6.00
C VAL A 491 26.86 -18.86 7.37
N SER A 492 28.16 -18.52 7.40
CA SER A 492 28.91 -18.31 8.63
C SER A 492 28.35 -17.17 9.48
N GLU A 493 28.07 -16.02 8.88
CA GLU A 493 27.51 -14.83 9.54
C GLU A 493 26.09 -15.10 10.06
N GLU A 494 25.25 -15.78 9.30
CA GLU A 494 23.90 -16.17 9.74
C GLU A 494 23.95 -17.17 10.91
N ILE A 495 24.85 -18.17 10.86
CA ILE A 495 25.03 -19.11 11.97
C ILE A 495 25.54 -18.38 13.22
N HIS A 496 26.50 -17.46 13.06
CA HIS A 496 27.06 -16.70 14.17
C HIS A 496 26.02 -15.75 14.80
N SER A 497 25.23 -15.07 13.97
CA SER A 497 24.16 -14.19 14.44
C SER A 497 23.09 -14.98 15.19
N ARG A 498 22.67 -16.14 14.69
CA ARG A 498 21.69 -16.99 15.39
C ARG A 498 22.25 -17.57 16.69
N LEU A 499 23.52 -17.97 16.70
CA LEU A 499 24.18 -18.44 17.91
C LEU A 499 24.23 -17.32 18.96
N LEU A 500 24.60 -16.10 18.56
CA LEU A 500 24.60 -14.93 19.43
C LEU A 500 23.21 -14.61 19.96
N ASP A 501 22.17 -14.66 19.14
CA ASP A 501 20.78 -14.43 19.58
C ASP A 501 20.35 -15.46 20.65
N HIS A 502 20.67 -16.75 20.44
CA HIS A 502 20.37 -17.79 21.43
C HIS A 502 21.22 -17.65 22.71
N LEU A 503 22.47 -17.25 22.61
CA LEU A 503 23.32 -16.97 23.76
C LEU A 503 22.81 -15.76 24.55
N LEU A 504 22.44 -14.67 23.89
CA LEU A 504 21.84 -13.50 24.55
C LEU A 504 20.53 -13.87 25.23
N SER A 505 19.66 -14.64 24.56
CA SER A 505 18.42 -15.13 25.18
C SER A 505 18.71 -15.99 26.42
N GLY A 506 19.69 -16.89 26.35
CA GLY A 506 20.10 -17.71 27.49
C GLY A 506 20.71 -16.90 28.63
N ILE A 507 21.46 -15.84 28.32
CA ILE A 507 21.99 -14.90 29.32
C ILE A 507 20.85 -14.11 29.96
N GLU A 508 19.89 -13.60 29.17
CA GLU A 508 18.70 -12.89 29.65
C GLU A 508 17.87 -13.78 30.61
N ASP A 509 17.69 -15.06 30.26
CA ASP A 509 17.03 -16.07 31.10
C ASP A 509 17.74 -16.30 32.43
N VAL A 510 19.07 -16.47 32.41
CA VAL A 510 19.87 -16.74 33.63
C VAL A 510 19.93 -15.51 34.54
N VAL A 511 20.00 -14.30 33.95
CA VAL A 511 20.02 -13.03 34.70
C VAL A 511 18.62 -12.66 35.21
N GLY A 512 17.56 -13.29 34.70
CA GLY A 512 16.17 -12.96 35.03
C GLY A 512 15.73 -11.60 34.47
N TYR A 513 16.43 -11.10 33.44
CA TYR A 513 16.14 -9.83 32.79
C TYR A 513 15.21 -10.06 31.61
N TRP A 514 14.05 -9.39 31.61
CA TRP A 514 13.01 -9.57 30.59
C TRP A 514 13.30 -8.68 29.39
N GLY A 515 14.34 -9.05 28.63
CA GLY A 515 14.81 -8.33 27.45
C GLY A 515 14.00 -8.61 26.18
N GLN A 516 14.41 -7.99 25.08
CA GLN A 516 13.77 -8.16 23.77
C GLN A 516 13.96 -9.58 23.22
N HIS A 517 15.09 -10.23 23.50
CA HIS A 517 15.37 -11.59 23.01
C HIS A 517 14.53 -12.62 23.77
N TYR A 518 14.37 -12.44 25.08
CA TYR A 518 13.47 -13.24 25.90
C TYR A 518 12.03 -13.27 25.37
N TRP A 519 11.41 -12.10 25.15
CA TRP A 519 10.02 -12.01 24.67
C TRP A 519 9.87 -12.57 23.25
N LYS A 520 10.87 -12.35 22.39
CA LYS A 520 10.91 -12.91 21.03
C LYS A 520 10.95 -14.44 21.07
N ASP A 521 11.83 -15.03 21.87
CA ASP A 521 11.95 -16.50 21.96
C ASP A 521 10.71 -17.12 22.60
N ARG A 522 10.13 -16.50 23.65
CA ARG A 522 8.88 -16.93 24.27
C ARG A 522 7.72 -16.94 23.28
N PHE A 523 7.59 -15.88 22.47
CA PHE A 523 6.56 -15.81 21.42
C PHE A 523 6.81 -16.85 20.33
N GLU A 524 8.06 -17.07 19.92
CA GLU A 524 8.40 -18.05 18.90
C GLU A 524 8.16 -19.49 19.37
N GLN A 525 8.46 -19.79 20.64
CA GLN A 525 8.10 -21.04 21.29
C GLN A 525 6.59 -21.24 21.36
N PHE A 526 5.84 -20.21 21.78
CA PHE A 526 4.37 -20.25 21.80
C PHE A 526 3.79 -20.46 20.39
N ASN A 527 4.33 -19.74 19.41
CA ASN A 527 3.95 -19.86 18.01
C ASN A 527 4.21 -21.28 17.49
N LYS A 528 5.39 -21.83 17.75
CA LYS A 528 5.76 -23.19 17.33
C LYS A 528 4.94 -24.27 18.02
N LYS A 529 4.64 -24.11 19.31
CA LYS A 529 3.96 -25.12 20.13
C LYS A 529 2.44 -25.14 19.93
N TYR A 530 1.81 -23.97 19.81
CA TYR A 530 0.36 -23.84 19.76
C TYR A 530 -0.14 -23.35 18.38
N LEU A 531 0.25 -22.14 17.96
CA LEU A 531 -0.29 -21.51 16.75
C LEU A 531 0.03 -22.32 15.49
N ARG A 532 1.29 -22.67 15.23
CA ARG A 532 1.68 -23.45 14.04
C ARG A 532 1.07 -24.84 14.04
N ARG A 533 1.03 -25.52 15.19
CA ARG A 533 0.44 -26.86 15.28
C ARG A 533 -1.07 -26.84 15.02
N PHE A 534 -1.74 -25.75 15.40
CA PHE A 534 -3.19 -25.60 15.22
C PHE A 534 -3.57 -25.02 13.86
N LEU A 535 -2.79 -24.07 13.33
CA LEU A 535 -3.10 -23.33 12.11
C LEU A 535 -2.49 -23.97 10.87
N ILE A 536 -1.36 -24.67 10.98
CA ILE A 536 -0.68 -25.31 9.84
C ILE A 536 -1.09 -26.78 9.74
N GLY A 537 -1.52 -27.20 8.55
CA GLY A 537 -1.83 -28.60 8.28
C GLY A 537 -0.59 -29.49 8.36
N GLU A 538 -0.70 -30.68 8.97
CA GLU A 538 0.42 -31.63 9.13
C GLU A 538 1.10 -32.01 7.80
N HIS A 539 0.39 -31.91 6.67
CA HIS A 539 0.91 -32.16 5.33
C HIS A 539 1.83 -31.06 4.77
N HIS A 540 1.84 -29.85 5.35
CA HIS A 540 2.58 -28.68 4.85
C HIS A 540 3.53 -28.05 5.87
N GLN A 541 3.77 -28.73 7.00
CA GLN A 541 4.89 -28.38 7.86
C GLN A 541 6.13 -28.43 6.97
N ALA A 542 6.72 -27.28 6.67
CA ALA A 542 7.94 -27.18 5.89
C ALA A 542 9.00 -28.01 6.63
N ARG A 543 9.11 -29.29 6.26
CA ARG A 543 10.24 -30.14 6.63
C ARG A 543 11.42 -29.31 6.20
N SER A 544 12.25 -28.88 7.16
CA SER A 544 13.42 -28.08 6.85
C SER A 544 14.08 -28.72 5.65
N SER A 545 14.45 -27.92 4.65
CA SER A 545 15.10 -28.44 3.44
C SER A 545 16.26 -29.36 3.80
N ILE A 546 16.92 -29.10 4.94
CA ILE A 546 17.92 -29.95 5.60
C ILE A 546 17.37 -31.34 5.99
N LEU A 547 16.20 -31.46 6.63
CA LEU A 547 15.58 -32.74 6.96
C LEU A 547 15.10 -33.49 5.71
N ARG A 548 14.63 -32.75 4.69
CA ARG A 548 14.28 -33.31 3.38
C ARG A 548 15.53 -33.84 2.66
N VAL A 549 16.64 -33.09 2.72
CA VAL A 549 17.97 -33.47 2.22
C VAL A 549 18.52 -34.67 2.99
N TYR A 550 18.35 -34.72 4.32
CA TYR A 550 18.77 -35.85 5.13
C TYR A 550 17.97 -37.11 4.76
N GLN A 551 16.64 -37.00 4.62
CA GLN A 551 15.78 -38.11 4.16
C GLN A 551 16.09 -38.54 2.73
N GLU A 552 16.46 -37.62 1.84
CA GLU A 552 16.85 -37.93 0.47
C GLU A 552 18.24 -38.60 0.41
N LEU A 553 19.17 -38.17 1.26
CA LEU A 553 20.46 -38.83 1.48
C LEU A 553 20.28 -40.23 2.11
N GLU A 554 19.35 -40.39 3.03
CA GLU A 554 19.04 -41.68 3.68
C GLU A 554 18.36 -42.63 2.69
N ARG A 555 17.43 -42.13 1.86
CA ARG A 555 16.80 -42.90 0.78
C ARG A 555 17.79 -43.29 -0.31
N ASN A 556 18.72 -42.41 -0.67
CA ASN A 556 19.80 -42.74 -1.61
C ASN A 556 20.81 -43.72 -0.99
N LYS A 557 21.11 -43.64 0.31
CA LYS A 557 21.92 -44.65 1.00
C LYS A 557 21.24 -46.02 1.03
N THR A 558 19.92 -46.10 1.20
CA THR A 558 19.18 -47.37 1.09
C THR A 558 19.18 -47.96 -0.32
N LEU A 559 19.34 -47.13 -1.36
CA LEU A 559 19.45 -47.59 -2.76
C LEU A 559 20.89 -48.01 -3.15
N ILE A 560 21.90 -47.55 -2.41
CA ILE A 560 23.32 -47.87 -2.64
C ILE A 560 23.76 -49.14 -1.90
N VAL A 561 22.92 -49.72 -1.04
CA VAL A 561 23.21 -51.00 -0.35
C VAL A 561 22.26 -52.10 -0.83
N PRO A 562 22.54 -52.76 -1.97
CA PRO A 562 22.16 -54.16 -2.13
C PRO A 562 23.20 -55.03 -1.40
N GLU A 563 22.70 -56.03 -0.67
CA GLU A 563 23.45 -57.11 -0.01
C GLU A 563 24.23 -56.79 1.27
N ARG A 564 23.52 -56.91 2.40
CA ARG A 564 23.89 -57.93 3.41
C ARG A 564 22.69 -58.26 4.29
N LYS A 565 22.18 -59.48 4.12
CA LYS A 565 21.27 -60.14 5.06
C LYS A 565 22.00 -60.34 6.39
N HIS A 566 21.54 -59.71 7.47
CA HIS A 566 21.19 -60.37 8.73
C HIS A 566 20.59 -59.35 9.71
N LEU A 567 19.40 -59.68 10.22
CA LEU A 567 18.76 -59.05 11.37
C LEU A 567 19.73 -58.96 12.57
N VAL A 568 19.64 -57.88 13.36
CA VAL A 568 19.31 -57.89 14.80
C VAL A 568 19.34 -56.45 15.36
N ASN A 569 18.23 -56.06 16.00
CA ASN A 569 18.01 -55.00 17.01
C ASN A 569 18.74 -53.65 16.89
N VAL A 570 18.05 -52.65 16.32
CA VAL A 570 18.52 -51.24 16.27
C VAL A 570 17.93 -50.35 17.38
N HIS A 571 17.01 -50.85 18.21
CA HIS A 571 16.38 -50.02 19.25
C HIS A 571 17.22 -49.77 20.52
N ALA A 572 18.42 -50.36 20.64
CA ALA A 572 19.27 -50.26 21.83
C ALA A 572 20.45 -49.27 21.71
N PHE A 573 20.62 -48.56 20.59
CA PHE A 573 21.84 -47.76 20.34
C PHE A 573 21.70 -46.23 20.59
N LEU A 574 20.53 -45.74 21.01
CA LEU A 574 20.28 -44.29 21.11
C LEU A 574 20.91 -43.59 22.32
N PHE A 575 21.53 -44.31 23.27
CA PHE A 575 22.24 -43.69 24.41
C PHE A 575 23.50 -44.47 24.79
N ARG A 576 24.57 -44.31 24.00
CA ARG A 576 25.94 -44.46 24.50
C ARG A 576 26.90 -43.69 23.59
N VAL A 577 27.20 -42.46 23.98
CA VAL A 577 28.38 -41.74 23.49
C VAL A 577 29.56 -42.33 24.24
N ASP A 578 30.28 -43.26 23.60
CA ASP A 578 31.63 -43.64 24.01
C ASP A 578 32.62 -43.04 23.00
N PRO A 579 33.64 -42.28 23.44
CA PRO A 579 34.64 -41.73 22.54
C PRO A 579 35.63 -42.85 22.19
N ARG A 580 35.58 -43.36 20.97
CA ARG A 580 36.66 -44.20 20.42
C ARG A 580 37.37 -43.49 19.26
N PRO A 581 38.71 -43.46 19.24
CA PRO A 581 39.49 -42.84 18.18
C PRO A 581 39.61 -43.82 17.01
N GLY A 582 39.26 -43.40 15.79
CA GLY A 582 39.45 -44.22 14.60
C GLY A 582 38.41 -44.04 13.51
N GLY A 583 38.15 -42.80 13.08
CA GLY A 583 37.52 -42.57 11.78
C GLY A 583 38.58 -42.62 10.68
N ARG A 584 38.43 -43.48 9.67
CA ARG A 584 39.26 -43.38 8.46
C ARG A 584 39.18 -41.95 7.90
N PRO A 585 40.29 -41.34 7.49
CA PRO A 585 40.25 -40.04 6.84
C PRO A 585 39.41 -40.16 5.57
N LEU A 586 38.43 -39.26 5.43
CA LEU A 586 37.59 -39.15 4.24
C LEU A 586 38.50 -39.01 3.02
N LEU A 587 38.27 -39.80 1.96
CA LEU A 587 39.07 -39.68 0.75
C LEU A 587 38.85 -38.29 0.12
N PRO A 588 39.88 -37.69 -0.52
CA PRO A 588 39.77 -36.38 -1.15
C PRO A 588 38.61 -36.28 -2.14
N GLU A 589 38.34 -37.37 -2.88
CA GLU A 589 37.21 -37.43 -3.82
C GLU A 589 35.84 -37.42 -3.14
N GLU A 590 35.70 -38.04 -1.97
CA GLU A 590 34.47 -38.02 -1.19
C GLU A 590 34.22 -36.64 -0.59
N MET A 591 35.28 -35.97 -0.14
CA MET A 591 35.22 -34.58 0.30
C MET A 591 34.86 -33.63 -0.84
N ASP A 592 35.40 -33.82 -2.04
CA ASP A 592 35.07 -33.01 -3.22
C ASP A 592 33.68 -33.28 -3.76
N SER A 593 33.18 -34.51 -3.63
CA SER A 593 31.80 -34.89 -3.89
C SER A 593 30.84 -34.19 -2.93
N ILE A 594 31.11 -34.27 -1.62
CA ILE A 594 30.33 -33.61 -0.58
C ILE A 594 30.37 -32.09 -0.77
N ARG A 595 31.53 -31.52 -1.09
CA ARG A 595 31.69 -30.09 -1.37
C ARG A 595 30.92 -29.65 -2.61
N ARG A 596 30.92 -30.45 -3.70
CA ARG A 596 30.14 -30.18 -4.91
C ARG A 596 28.63 -30.30 -4.68
N ILE A 597 28.18 -31.27 -3.90
CA ILE A 597 26.76 -31.43 -3.55
C ILE A 597 26.31 -30.27 -2.65
N LEU A 598 27.11 -29.91 -1.65
CA LEU A 598 26.85 -28.75 -0.79
C LEU A 598 26.81 -27.48 -1.63
N SER A 599 27.80 -27.23 -2.50
CA SER A 599 27.87 -26.00 -3.30
C SER A 599 26.71 -25.87 -4.28
N ARG A 600 26.34 -26.96 -4.96
CA ARG A 600 25.23 -26.99 -5.92
C ARG A 600 23.89 -26.77 -5.22
N ASN A 601 23.73 -27.31 -4.00
CA ASN A 601 22.53 -27.11 -3.20
C ASN A 601 22.51 -25.75 -2.49
N LEU A 602 23.66 -25.16 -2.15
CA LEU A 602 23.79 -23.78 -1.67
C LEU A 602 23.42 -22.79 -2.77
N GLN A 603 23.80 -23.05 -4.02
CA GLN A 603 23.34 -22.29 -5.17
C GLN A 603 21.82 -22.41 -5.37
N ASN A 604 21.24 -23.60 -5.20
CA ASN A 604 19.79 -23.80 -5.23
C ASN A 604 19.07 -23.15 -4.03
N PHE A 605 19.72 -23.07 -2.86
CA PHE A 605 19.21 -22.38 -1.68
C PHE A 605 19.19 -20.86 -1.91
N ASN A 606 20.26 -20.29 -2.47
CA ASN A 606 20.33 -18.88 -2.86
C ASN A 606 19.30 -18.55 -3.96
N LYS A 607 19.02 -19.48 -4.89
CA LYS A 607 17.94 -19.33 -5.88
C LYS A 607 16.52 -19.41 -5.29
N LYS A 608 16.33 -20.05 -4.13
CA LYS A 608 15.04 -20.12 -3.43
C LYS A 608 14.81 -18.95 -2.45
N GLN A 609 15.87 -18.23 -2.11
CA GLN A 609 15.84 -17.00 -1.31
C GLN A 609 15.86 -15.73 -2.17
N THR A 610 15.55 -15.83 -3.47
CA THR A 610 15.23 -14.62 -4.25
C THR A 610 14.14 -13.84 -3.52
N PRO A 611 14.31 -12.51 -3.38
CA PRO A 611 13.48 -11.71 -2.51
C PRO A 611 12.01 -11.80 -2.93
N ALA A 612 11.11 -11.54 -1.98
CA ALA A 612 9.70 -11.32 -2.25
C ALA A 612 9.55 -10.40 -3.47
N TYR A 613 8.78 -10.87 -4.45
CA TYR A 613 8.52 -10.18 -5.71
C TYR A 613 8.31 -8.67 -5.47
N SER A 614 9.18 -7.82 -6.02
CA SER A 614 8.95 -6.35 -6.07
C SER A 614 8.40 -5.99 -7.46
N ARG A 615 7.52 -4.98 -7.53
CA ARG A 615 6.92 -4.43 -8.77
C ARG A 615 7.98 -4.07 -9.83
N HIS A 616 9.23 -3.83 -9.42
CA HIS A 616 10.32 -3.39 -10.29
C HIS A 616 11.30 -4.50 -10.72
N THR A 617 11.17 -5.74 -10.24
CA THR A 617 12.03 -6.87 -10.68
C THR A 617 11.55 -7.56 -11.96
N LEU A 618 10.43 -7.11 -12.53
CA LEU A 618 9.83 -7.66 -13.76
C LEU A 618 10.62 -7.37 -15.05
N HIS A 619 11.58 -6.45 -15.03
CA HIS A 619 12.22 -5.91 -16.24
C HIS A 619 13.58 -6.52 -16.60
N GLN A 620 14.08 -7.52 -15.87
CA GLN A 620 15.46 -8.01 -16.07
C GLN A 620 15.62 -9.43 -16.60
N ASP A 621 14.53 -10.11 -16.99
CA ASP A 621 14.62 -11.40 -17.69
C ASP A 621 14.19 -11.29 -19.16
#